data_AF-A0A2G2NRZ9-F1
#
_entry.id   AF-A0A2G2NRZ9-F1
#
_cell.length_a   1.000
_cell.length_b   1.000
_cell.length_c   1.000
_cell.angle_alpha   90.00
_cell.angle_beta   90.00
_cell.angle_gamma   90.00
#
_symmetry.space_group_name_H-M   'P 1'
#
loop_
_entity.id
_entity.type
_entity.pdbx_description
1 polymer ?
#
loop_
_entity_poly.entity_id
_entity_poly.type
_entity_poly.pdbx_seq_one_letter_code
_entity_poly.pdbx_strand_id
1 'polypeptide(L)'
;MTCFAQGESGFFDNPVCQTNIGLAYAGSSLVGLNLNAALATCLSRLNYVSSLPSLNDVAAFAHRLLNLYVSQLAISSGGGAACEIALVGGCPVEGQIKIFYLYPETGDSGFSYVTESYSDQIVKDEFVLLLGADKERIARRIDEEREGQGVCWWRTPKRVIDSEVSDPLHESIGGHAQLGICTQTGFDVYSLCRPREPGKPAAYLNYLGFDVSHDIGVIGGCHIGMPGMS
;
A
#
# COMPACT_ATOMS: atom_id res chain seq x y z
N MET A 1 -2.41 8.22 -10.09
CA MET A 1 -3.27 9.40 -10.25
C MET A 1 -2.74 10.26 -11.38
N THR A 2 -3.58 10.60 -12.35
CA THR A 2 -3.20 11.47 -13.46
C THR A 2 -4.26 12.53 -13.68
N CYS A 3 -3.84 13.80 -13.75
CA CYS A 3 -4.70 14.95 -14.00
C CYS A 3 -4.41 15.54 -15.37
N PHE A 4 -5.46 15.86 -16.12
CA PHE A 4 -5.39 16.45 -17.45
C PHE A 4 -6.07 17.81 -17.45
N ALA A 5 -5.40 18.85 -17.94
CA ALA A 5 -6.01 20.14 -18.26
C ALA A 5 -6.51 20.15 -19.70
N GLN A 6 -7.30 21.16 -20.03
CA GLN A 6 -7.77 21.38 -21.40
C GLN A 6 -6.57 21.70 -22.31
N GLY A 7 -6.40 20.90 -23.36
CA GLY A 7 -5.39 21.16 -24.39
C GLY A 7 -5.94 21.97 -25.56
N GLU A 8 -5.13 22.13 -26.59
CA GLU A 8 -5.47 22.88 -27.81
C GLU A 8 -6.67 22.26 -28.57
N SER A 9 -6.94 20.96 -28.36
CA SER A 9 -8.07 20.24 -28.93
C SER A 9 -9.42 20.64 -28.31
N GLY A 10 -9.41 21.37 -27.19
CA GLY A 10 -10.60 21.64 -26.38
C GLY A 10 -10.99 20.48 -25.45
N PHE A 11 -10.31 19.33 -25.50
CA PHE A 11 -10.51 18.20 -24.60
C PHE A 11 -9.49 18.19 -23.46
N PHE A 12 -9.76 17.41 -22.40
CA PHE A 12 -8.83 17.16 -21.30
C PHE A 12 -7.79 16.10 -21.71
N ASP A 13 -6.76 16.54 -22.44
CA ASP A 13 -5.71 15.69 -23.01
C ASP A 13 -4.28 16.16 -22.67
N ASN A 14 -4.11 17.32 -22.02
CA ASN A 14 -2.80 17.82 -21.60
C ASN A 14 -2.48 17.38 -20.15
N PRO A 15 -1.56 16.42 -19.91
CA PRO A 15 -1.25 15.96 -18.56
C PRO A 15 -0.54 17.04 -17.74
N VAL A 16 -1.11 17.42 -16.60
CA VAL A 16 -0.57 18.46 -15.70
C VAL A 16 -0.02 17.92 -14.39
N CYS A 17 -0.40 16.70 -14.01
CA CYS A 17 0.14 16.03 -12.84
C CYS A 17 0.02 14.51 -13.02
N GLN A 18 1.08 13.80 -12.68
CA GLN A 18 1.09 12.34 -12.61
C GLN A 18 1.85 11.92 -11.37
N THR A 19 1.22 11.10 -10.53
CA THR A 19 1.84 10.53 -9.34
C THR A 19 1.23 9.17 -9.04
N ASN A 20 2.05 8.23 -8.57
CA ASN A 20 1.59 6.93 -8.12
C ASN A 20 1.36 6.95 -6.61
N ILE A 21 0.27 6.35 -6.17
CA ILE A 21 -0.13 6.27 -4.76
C ILE A 21 -0.16 4.79 -4.39
N GLY A 22 0.53 4.41 -3.33
CA GLY A 22 0.49 3.08 -2.76
C GLY A 22 -0.76 2.89 -1.91
N LEU A 23 -1.34 1.69 -1.97
CA LEU A 23 -2.43 1.26 -1.11
C LEU A 23 -2.06 -0.08 -0.48
N ALA A 24 -2.13 -0.16 0.84
CA ALA A 24 -2.07 -1.39 1.60
C ALA A 24 -3.39 -1.59 2.35
N TYR A 25 -3.79 -2.84 2.57
CA TYR A 25 -4.98 -3.15 3.36
C TYR A 25 -4.79 -4.44 4.16
N ALA A 26 -5.56 -4.58 5.24
CA ALA A 26 -5.69 -5.80 6.02
C ALA A 26 -7.16 -6.04 6.40
N GLY A 27 -7.57 -7.31 6.54
CA GLY A 27 -8.97 -7.68 6.78
C GLY A 27 -9.69 -8.08 5.49
N SER A 28 -10.91 -7.59 5.27
CA SER A 28 -11.75 -8.03 4.14
C SER A 28 -11.11 -7.76 2.77
N SER A 29 -10.58 -8.79 2.11
CA SER A 29 -9.99 -8.68 0.77
C SER A 29 -11.00 -8.19 -0.27
N LEU A 30 -12.28 -8.55 -0.11
CA LEU A 30 -13.34 -8.07 -0.99
C LEU A 30 -13.45 -6.54 -0.96
N VAL A 31 -13.46 -5.95 0.24
CA VAL A 31 -13.56 -4.49 0.40
C VAL A 31 -12.27 -3.82 -0.06
N GLY A 32 -11.11 -4.32 0.38
CA GLY A 32 -9.80 -3.75 0.04
C GLY A 32 -9.53 -3.74 -1.48
N LEU A 33 -9.81 -4.85 -2.17
CA LEU A 33 -9.61 -4.96 -3.61
C LEU A 33 -10.60 -4.09 -4.40
N ASN A 34 -11.88 -4.06 -4.02
CA ASN A 34 -12.87 -3.21 -4.67
C ASN A 34 -12.57 -1.72 -4.48
N LEU A 35 -12.10 -1.32 -3.30
CA LEU A 35 -11.64 0.04 -3.08
C LEU A 35 -10.43 0.37 -3.96
N ASN A 36 -9.42 -0.50 -3.99
CA ASN A 36 -8.24 -0.29 -4.83
C ASN A 36 -8.62 -0.16 -6.32
N ALA A 37 -9.49 -1.04 -6.83
CA ALA A 37 -9.94 -1.00 -8.22
C ALA A 37 -10.72 0.29 -8.54
N ALA A 38 -11.61 0.73 -7.64
CA ALA A 38 -12.37 1.96 -7.82
C ALA A 38 -11.46 3.20 -7.78
N LEU A 39 -10.53 3.27 -6.82
CA LEU A 39 -9.55 4.35 -6.73
C LEU A 39 -8.65 4.39 -7.97
N ALA A 40 -8.09 3.25 -8.39
CA ALA A 40 -7.27 3.16 -9.59
C ALA A 40 -8.03 3.67 -10.83
N THR A 41 -9.31 3.29 -10.97
CA THR A 41 -10.16 3.72 -12.08
C THR A 41 -10.44 5.22 -12.02
N CYS A 42 -10.97 5.72 -10.90
CA CYS A 42 -11.35 7.13 -10.76
C CYS A 42 -10.15 8.07 -10.83
N LEU A 43 -9.00 7.69 -10.28
CA LEU A 43 -7.80 8.53 -10.25
C LEU A 43 -6.94 8.40 -11.50
N SER A 44 -7.21 7.44 -12.40
CA SER A 44 -6.44 7.26 -13.63
C SER A 44 -6.58 8.44 -14.60
N ARG A 45 -7.70 9.17 -14.55
CA ARG A 45 -8.00 10.27 -15.46
C ARG A 45 -8.90 11.32 -14.82
N LEU A 46 -8.28 12.23 -14.09
CA LEU A 46 -8.95 13.39 -13.49
C LEU A 46 -8.90 14.59 -14.44
N ASN A 47 -9.99 15.34 -14.52
CA ASN A 47 -10.03 16.60 -15.27
C ASN A 47 -9.67 17.75 -14.34
N TYR A 48 -8.63 18.51 -14.69
CA TYR A 48 -8.18 19.68 -13.96
C TYR A 48 -9.15 20.84 -14.20
N VAL A 49 -9.81 21.30 -13.14
CA VAL A 49 -10.76 22.42 -13.20
C VAL A 49 -10.14 23.69 -12.63
N SER A 50 -9.64 23.63 -11.40
CA SER A 50 -9.16 24.82 -10.67
C SER A 50 -7.89 24.57 -9.85
N SER A 51 -7.71 23.36 -9.30
CA SER A 51 -6.55 23.01 -8.50
C SER A 51 -6.20 21.52 -8.66
N LEU A 52 -4.94 21.20 -8.39
CA LEU A 52 -4.50 19.81 -8.28
C LEU A 52 -5.05 19.20 -6.98
N PRO A 53 -5.49 17.93 -7.00
CA PRO A 53 -5.89 17.24 -5.78
C PRO A 53 -4.67 16.99 -4.89
N SER A 54 -4.78 17.36 -3.62
CA SER A 54 -3.82 16.96 -2.58
C SER A 54 -4.03 15.49 -2.20
N LEU A 55 -3.06 14.90 -1.50
CA LEU A 55 -3.26 13.54 -0.96
C LEU A 55 -4.36 13.50 0.12
N ASN A 56 -4.64 14.62 0.80
CA ASN A 56 -5.79 14.73 1.72
C ASN A 56 -7.12 14.56 0.95
N ASP A 57 -7.24 15.17 -0.24
CA ASP A 57 -8.44 15.06 -1.06
C ASP A 57 -8.67 13.63 -1.53
N VAL A 58 -7.58 12.94 -1.90
CA VAL A 58 -7.60 11.52 -2.27
C VAL A 58 -8.01 10.66 -1.08
N ALA A 59 -7.45 10.89 0.11
CA ALA A 59 -7.80 10.16 1.32
C ALA A 59 -9.26 10.38 1.72
N ALA A 60 -9.75 11.62 1.63
CA ALA A 60 -11.15 11.94 1.89
C ALA A 60 -12.08 11.26 0.86
N PHE A 61 -11.68 11.18 -0.40
CA PHE A 61 -12.42 10.43 -1.42
C PHE A 61 -12.43 8.93 -1.14
N ALA A 62 -11.29 8.35 -0.78
CA ALA A 62 -11.17 6.95 -0.40
C ALA A 62 -12.04 6.61 0.83
N HIS A 63 -12.04 7.48 1.84
CA HIS A 63 -12.91 7.35 3.01
C HIS A 63 -14.39 7.31 2.61
N ARG A 64 -14.84 8.23 1.73
CA ARG A 64 -16.23 8.23 1.25
C ARG A 64 -16.58 6.94 0.50
N LEU A 65 -15.71 6.46 -0.39
CA LEU A 65 -15.92 5.21 -1.11
C LEU A 65 -15.96 4.00 -0.17
N LEU A 66 -15.08 3.96 0.83
CA LEU A 66 -15.03 2.90 1.82
C LEU A 66 -16.34 2.82 2.63
N ASN A 67 -16.86 3.96 3.09
CA ASN A 67 -18.16 4.02 3.78
C ASN A 67 -19.31 3.58 2.87
N LEU A 68 -19.26 3.89 1.57
CA LEU A 68 -20.26 3.40 0.62
C LEU A 68 -20.20 1.87 0.46
N TYR A 69 -19.01 1.29 0.31
CA TYR A 69 -18.88 -0.17 0.22
C TYR A 69 -19.34 -0.87 1.50
N VAL A 70 -18.94 -0.34 2.65
CA VAL A 70 -19.30 -0.90 3.94
C VAL A 70 -20.80 -0.80 4.18
N SER A 71 -21.44 0.35 3.89
CA SER A 71 -22.90 0.47 4.04
C SER A 71 -23.68 -0.47 3.12
N GLN A 72 -23.16 -0.76 1.92
CA GLN A 72 -23.80 -1.70 0.99
C GLN A 72 -23.57 -3.17 1.37
N LEU A 73 -22.38 -3.52 1.88
CA LEU A 73 -21.98 -4.90 2.20
C LEU A 73 -22.32 -5.33 3.64
N ALA A 74 -22.35 -4.40 4.59
CA ALA A 74 -22.68 -4.67 6.00
C ALA A 74 -24.13 -5.17 6.17
N ILE A 75 -25.03 -4.84 5.23
CA ILE A 75 -26.41 -5.37 5.19
C ILE A 75 -26.40 -6.89 4.93
N SER A 76 -25.39 -7.41 4.22
CA SER A 76 -25.28 -8.82 3.83
C SER A 76 -24.33 -9.67 4.67
N SER A 77 -23.39 -9.07 5.38
CA SER A 77 -22.33 -9.81 6.10
C SER A 77 -22.10 -9.22 7.49
N GLY A 78 -22.60 -9.93 8.52
CA GLY A 78 -22.38 -9.57 9.92
C GLY A 78 -20.88 -9.56 10.24
N GLY A 79 -20.32 -8.37 10.48
CA GLY A 79 -18.92 -8.16 10.90
C GLY A 79 -17.83 -8.39 9.84
N GLY A 80 -18.09 -9.16 8.77
CA GLY A 80 -17.10 -9.57 7.77
C GLY A 80 -16.61 -8.49 6.78
N ALA A 81 -17.10 -7.26 6.90
CA ALA A 81 -16.76 -6.14 6.01
C ALA A 81 -15.69 -5.18 6.59
N ALA A 82 -15.22 -5.41 7.82
CA ALA A 82 -14.18 -4.58 8.42
C ALA A 82 -12.83 -4.80 7.72
N CYS A 83 -12.16 -3.69 7.37
CA CYS A 83 -10.80 -3.71 6.86
C CYS A 83 -10.05 -2.47 7.32
N GLU A 84 -8.75 -2.58 7.48
CA GLU A 84 -7.83 -1.46 7.65
C GLU A 84 -7.19 -1.12 6.31
N ILE A 85 -7.00 0.16 6.01
CA ILE A 85 -6.41 0.64 4.76
C ILE A 85 -5.36 1.70 5.06
N ALA A 86 -4.23 1.63 4.39
CA ALA A 86 -3.22 2.67 4.39
C ALA A 86 -3.00 3.17 2.96
N LEU A 87 -3.05 4.49 2.77
CA LEU A 87 -2.66 5.17 1.55
C LEU A 87 -1.33 5.86 1.78
N VAL A 88 -0.37 5.69 0.88
CA VAL A 88 0.94 6.35 0.95
C VAL A 88 1.30 6.97 -0.38
N GLY A 89 1.78 8.21 -0.37
CA GLY A 89 2.08 8.93 -1.60
C GLY A 89 2.83 10.24 -1.36
N GLY A 90 3.56 10.71 -2.39
CA GLY A 90 4.01 12.09 -2.47
C GLY A 90 2.84 13.02 -2.80
N CYS A 91 2.55 13.99 -1.94
CA CYS A 91 1.50 14.97 -2.17
C CYS A 91 1.96 16.01 -3.22
N PRO A 92 1.31 16.12 -4.40
CA PRO A 92 1.76 17.02 -5.47
C PRO A 92 1.57 18.50 -5.12
N VAL A 93 0.70 18.81 -4.15
CA VAL A 93 0.43 20.18 -3.69
C VAL A 93 1.42 20.61 -2.61
N GLU A 94 1.79 19.70 -1.71
CA GLU A 94 2.59 20.02 -0.51
C GLU A 94 4.06 19.61 -0.65
N GLY A 95 4.41 18.75 -1.61
CA GLY A 95 5.78 18.26 -1.81
C GLY A 95 6.30 17.33 -0.71
N GLN A 96 5.41 16.75 0.11
CA GLN A 96 5.74 15.88 1.23
C GLN A 96 5.15 14.49 1.05
N ILE A 97 5.80 13.48 1.60
CA ILE A 97 5.21 12.15 1.70
C ILE A 97 4.19 12.18 2.84
N LYS A 98 3.05 11.53 2.60
CA LYS A 98 1.99 11.38 3.57
C LYS A 98 1.49 9.94 3.60
N ILE A 99 1.09 9.53 4.79
CA ILE A 99 0.41 8.26 5.03
C ILE A 99 -0.97 8.59 5.62
N PHE A 100 -2.02 8.02 5.04
CA PHE A 100 -3.37 8.07 5.60
C PHE A 100 -3.78 6.67 6.03
N TYR A 101 -4.14 6.53 7.29
CA TYR A 101 -4.60 5.28 7.88
C TYR A 101 -6.11 5.35 8.11
N LEU A 102 -6.86 4.49 7.44
CA LEU A 102 -8.30 4.37 7.55
C LEU A 102 -8.62 3.06 8.27
N TYR A 103 -9.30 3.15 9.41
CA TYR A 103 -9.62 1.98 10.22
C TYR A 103 -11.03 2.05 10.80
N PRO A 104 -11.66 0.89 11.04
CA PRO A 104 -12.98 0.83 11.64
C PRO A 104 -12.87 1.10 13.14
N GLU A 105 -13.67 2.03 13.63
CA GLU A 105 -13.90 2.28 15.04
C GLU A 105 -15.31 1.79 15.40
N THR A 106 -15.42 0.94 16.41
CA THR A 106 -16.72 0.41 16.84
C THR A 106 -17.36 1.40 17.81
N GLY A 107 -18.57 1.84 17.51
CA GLY A 107 -19.41 2.64 18.38
C GLY A 107 -20.75 1.97 18.66
N ASP A 108 -21.61 2.67 19.40
CA ASP A 108 -22.89 2.12 19.88
C ASP A 108 -23.90 1.73 18.77
N SER A 109 -23.70 2.21 17.53
CA SER A 109 -24.62 2.02 16.39
C SER A 109 -24.03 1.21 15.22
N GLY A 110 -22.86 0.60 15.41
CA GLY A 110 -22.10 -0.09 14.37
C GLY A 110 -20.65 0.37 14.35
N PHE A 111 -19.94 0.17 13.23
CA PHE A 111 -18.60 0.70 13.06
C PHE A 111 -18.60 1.85 12.04
N SER A 112 -17.83 2.89 12.33
CA SER A 112 -17.53 4.00 11.42
C SER A 112 -16.05 4.00 11.10
N TYR A 113 -15.69 4.48 9.92
CA TYR A 113 -14.27 4.66 9.61
C TYR A 113 -13.75 5.98 10.17
N VAL A 114 -12.56 5.91 10.76
CA VAL A 114 -11.77 7.06 11.16
C VAL A 114 -10.58 7.17 10.20
N THR A 115 -10.11 8.39 9.95
CA THR A 115 -8.90 8.65 9.16
C THR A 115 -7.89 9.37 10.01
N GLU A 116 -6.73 8.75 10.18
CA GLU A 116 -5.54 9.37 10.73
C GLU A 116 -4.56 9.72 9.60
N SER A 117 -3.80 10.79 9.78
CA SER A 117 -2.80 11.24 8.82
C SER A 117 -1.44 11.40 9.49
N TYR A 118 -0.41 10.91 8.81
CA TYR A 118 0.98 11.01 9.20
C TYR A 118 1.75 11.71 8.08
N SER A 119 2.58 12.70 8.40
CA SER A 119 3.44 13.41 7.46
C SER A 119 4.91 13.23 7.83
N ASP A 120 5.81 13.58 6.91
CA ASP A 120 7.27 13.57 7.13
C ASP A 120 7.73 14.34 8.39
N GLN A 121 6.92 15.28 8.89
CA GLN A 121 7.23 16.03 10.11
C GLN A 121 6.87 15.26 11.40
N ILE A 122 5.96 14.30 11.31
CA ILE A 122 5.44 13.49 12.43
C ILE A 122 6.13 12.12 12.45
N VAL A 123 6.41 11.56 11.27
CA VAL A 123 7.05 10.28 11.06
C VAL A 123 8.55 10.41 11.36
N LYS A 124 8.98 9.89 12.51
CA LYS A 124 10.41 9.72 12.85
C LYS A 124 10.95 8.47 12.16
N ASP A 125 12.27 8.34 12.09
CA ASP A 125 12.93 7.17 11.47
C ASP A 125 12.43 5.81 12.04
N GLU A 126 12.00 5.80 13.31
CA GLU A 126 11.50 4.61 14.01
C GLU A 126 10.03 4.27 13.74
N PHE A 127 9.28 5.16 13.10
CA PHE A 127 7.86 4.99 12.87
C PHE A 127 7.56 3.75 12.03
N VAL A 128 6.62 2.93 12.50
CA VAL A 128 6.09 1.79 11.76
C VAL A 128 4.58 1.80 11.89
N LEU A 129 3.88 1.86 10.75
CA LEU A 129 2.45 1.64 10.70
C LEU A 129 2.20 0.16 10.35
N LEU A 130 1.60 -0.58 11.28
CA LEU A 130 1.18 -1.96 11.09
C LEU A 130 -0.33 -2.02 10.91
N LEU A 131 -0.80 -2.89 10.02
CA LEU A 131 -2.22 -3.13 9.76
C LEU A 131 -2.57 -4.57 10.10
N GLY A 132 -3.82 -4.81 10.50
CA GLY A 132 -4.37 -6.16 10.69
C GLY A 132 -4.20 -6.73 12.10
N ALA A 133 -4.07 -8.05 12.18
CA ALA A 133 -3.94 -8.77 13.45
C ALA A 133 -2.52 -8.67 14.04
N ASP A 134 -2.39 -8.93 15.34
CA ASP A 134 -1.10 -9.05 16.05
C ASP A 134 -0.16 -7.82 16.00
N LYS A 135 -0.69 -6.62 15.66
CA LYS A 135 0.10 -5.38 15.52
C LYS A 135 1.01 -5.12 16.72
N GLU A 136 0.51 -5.28 17.94
CA GLU A 136 1.27 -5.03 19.16
C GLU A 136 2.41 -6.03 19.36
N ARG A 137 2.19 -7.31 19.03
CA ARG A 137 3.23 -8.35 19.12
C ARG A 137 4.33 -8.09 18.10
N ILE A 138 3.95 -7.81 16.86
CA ILE A 138 4.88 -7.52 15.77
C ILE A 138 5.65 -6.23 16.06
N ALA A 139 4.99 -5.18 16.55
CA ALA A 139 5.65 -3.93 16.95
C ALA A 139 6.72 -4.18 18.03
N ARG A 140 6.38 -4.90 19.10
CA ARG A 140 7.36 -5.26 20.15
C ARG A 140 8.55 -6.02 19.58
N ARG A 141 8.31 -7.00 18.71
CA ARG A 141 9.39 -7.77 18.07
C ARG A 141 10.28 -6.89 17.20
N ILE A 142 9.71 -5.92 16.47
CA ILE A 142 10.48 -4.94 15.70
C ILE A 142 11.38 -4.11 16.62
N ASP A 143 10.85 -3.65 17.75
CA ASP A 143 11.61 -2.82 18.69
C ASP A 143 12.72 -3.64 19.38
N GLU A 144 12.42 -4.85 19.84
CA GLU A 144 13.40 -5.79 20.41
C GLU A 144 14.54 -6.10 19.43
N GLU A 145 14.22 -6.35 18.15
CA GLU A 145 15.25 -6.60 17.14
C GLU A 145 16.05 -5.31 16.82
N ARG A 146 15.44 -4.12 16.83
CA ARG A 146 16.14 -2.84 16.58
C ARG A 146 17.22 -2.57 17.62
N GLU A 147 16.94 -2.83 18.90
CA GLU A 147 17.89 -2.65 20.00
C GLU A 147 19.20 -3.44 19.78
N GLY A 148 19.15 -4.57 19.06
CA GLY A 148 20.30 -5.42 18.75
C GLY A 148 21.02 -5.16 17.42
N GLN A 149 20.49 -4.33 16.51
CA GLN A 149 20.92 -4.29 15.09
C GLN A 149 21.95 -3.20 14.74
N GLY A 150 22.29 -2.30 15.66
CA GLY A 150 23.26 -1.22 15.41
C GLY A 150 22.93 -0.43 14.14
N VAL A 151 23.79 -0.49 13.12
CA VAL A 151 23.66 0.30 11.87
C VAL A 151 22.53 -0.18 10.96
N CYS A 152 21.99 -1.40 11.04
CA CYS A 152 20.99 -1.90 10.05
C CYS A 152 19.53 -1.87 10.53
N TRP A 153 19.25 -1.14 11.60
CA TRP A 153 17.98 -1.17 12.32
C TRP A 153 16.76 -0.76 11.46
N TRP A 154 16.95 0.08 10.43
CA TRP A 154 15.85 0.52 9.55
C TRP A 154 15.29 -0.61 8.67
N ARG A 155 16.04 -1.71 8.47
CA ARG A 155 15.57 -2.91 7.75
C ARG A 155 14.85 -3.90 8.65
N THR A 156 14.86 -3.68 9.97
CA THR A 156 14.24 -4.59 10.94
C THR A 156 12.76 -4.84 10.67
N PRO A 157 11.92 -3.82 10.38
CA PRO A 157 10.50 -4.07 10.08
C PRO A 157 10.30 -5.08 8.94
N LYS A 158 11.02 -4.92 7.82
CA LYS A 158 10.95 -5.87 6.70
C LYS A 158 11.38 -7.27 7.13
N ARG A 159 12.47 -7.40 7.89
CA ARG A 159 12.99 -8.70 8.35
C ARG A 159 12.01 -9.43 9.26
N VAL A 160 11.40 -8.70 10.19
CA VAL A 160 10.37 -9.26 11.08
C VAL A 160 9.20 -9.73 10.24
N ILE A 161 8.65 -8.90 9.35
CA ILE A 161 7.54 -9.30 8.46
C ILE A 161 7.90 -10.52 7.59
N ASP A 162 9.09 -10.56 7.00
CA ASP A 162 9.57 -11.71 6.22
C ASP A 162 9.62 -12.99 7.07
N SER A 163 10.01 -12.88 8.34
CA SER A 163 10.02 -14.02 9.29
C SER A 163 8.61 -14.46 9.66
N GLU A 164 7.70 -13.51 9.90
CA GLU A 164 6.30 -13.79 10.27
C GLU A 164 5.56 -14.48 9.11
N VAL A 165 5.75 -14.02 7.88
CA VAL A 165 5.16 -14.64 6.66
C VAL A 165 5.70 -16.05 6.40
N SER A 166 6.92 -16.34 6.84
CA SER A 166 7.55 -17.65 6.66
C SER A 166 7.24 -18.64 7.78
N ASP A 167 6.62 -18.20 8.87
CA ASP A 167 6.33 -19.03 10.04
C ASP A 167 4.97 -19.75 9.86
N PRO A 168 4.96 -21.09 9.75
CA PRO A 168 3.73 -21.85 9.55
C PRO A 168 2.80 -21.85 10.78
N LEU A 169 3.23 -21.34 11.93
CA LEU A 169 2.45 -21.30 13.17
C LEU A 169 1.44 -20.15 13.22
N HIS A 170 1.49 -19.20 12.28
CA HIS A 170 0.56 -18.07 12.22
C HIS A 170 -0.53 -18.29 11.18
N GLU A 171 -1.72 -18.76 11.61
CA GLU A 171 -2.84 -19.05 10.72
C GLU A 171 -3.39 -17.81 9.97
N SER A 172 -3.17 -16.60 10.52
CA SER A 172 -3.67 -15.34 9.98
C SER A 172 -2.66 -14.56 9.13
N ILE A 173 -1.39 -14.98 9.09
CA ILE A 173 -0.31 -14.31 8.36
C ILE A 173 0.28 -15.33 7.38
N GLY A 174 0.21 -15.03 6.07
CA GLY A 174 0.72 -15.94 5.06
C GLY A 174 0.88 -15.29 3.70
N GLY A 175 1.20 -16.11 2.70
CA GLY A 175 1.46 -15.65 1.34
C GLY A 175 2.91 -15.20 1.17
N HIS A 176 3.11 -14.04 0.54
CA HIS A 176 4.44 -13.54 0.18
C HIS A 176 4.54 -12.04 0.40
N ALA A 177 5.65 -11.62 1.01
CA ALA A 177 5.93 -10.20 1.18
C ALA A 177 6.10 -9.50 -0.17
N GLN A 178 5.52 -8.31 -0.28
CA GLN A 178 5.73 -7.39 -1.40
C GLN A 178 6.35 -6.10 -0.89
N LEU A 179 7.16 -5.46 -1.72
CA LEU A 179 7.78 -4.19 -1.37
C LEU A 179 7.29 -3.10 -2.30
N GLY A 180 6.77 -2.03 -1.70
CA GLY A 180 6.50 -0.77 -2.38
C GLY A 180 7.32 0.33 -1.73
N ILE A 181 7.87 1.23 -2.52
CA ILE A 181 8.62 2.39 -2.04
C ILE A 181 7.94 3.64 -2.53
N CYS A 182 7.63 4.52 -1.59
CA CYS A 182 7.16 5.85 -1.89
C CYS A 182 8.30 6.85 -1.78
N THR A 183 8.39 7.73 -2.76
CA THR A 183 9.22 8.93 -2.75
C THR A 183 8.34 10.15 -3.00
N GLN A 184 8.93 11.34 -3.00
CA GLN A 184 8.21 12.56 -3.38
C GLN A 184 7.70 12.54 -4.83
N THR A 185 8.33 11.76 -5.71
CA THR A 185 7.95 11.68 -7.14
C THR A 185 6.89 10.61 -7.42
N GLY A 186 6.61 9.74 -6.46
CA GLY A 186 5.58 8.71 -6.58
C GLY A 186 5.93 7.42 -5.84
N PHE A 187 5.06 6.43 -6.05
CA PHE A 187 5.16 5.09 -5.51
C PHE A 187 5.50 4.07 -6.60
N ASP A 188 6.46 3.17 -6.32
CA ASP A 188 6.84 2.08 -7.19
C ASP A 188 6.83 0.75 -6.45
N VAL A 189 6.40 -0.30 -7.14
CA VAL A 189 6.40 -1.68 -6.64
C VAL A 189 7.66 -2.39 -7.11
N TYR A 190 8.31 -3.10 -6.20
CA TYR A 190 9.55 -3.81 -6.44
C TYR A 190 9.34 -5.32 -6.32
N SER A 191 10.00 -6.04 -7.21
CA SER A 191 10.23 -7.47 -7.04
C SER A 191 11.31 -7.69 -5.97
N LEU A 192 11.17 -8.75 -5.17
CA LEU A 192 12.14 -9.10 -4.16
C LEU A 192 13.16 -10.09 -4.70
N CYS A 193 14.44 -9.74 -4.65
CA CYS A 193 15.52 -10.64 -4.99
C CYS A 193 15.68 -11.68 -3.86
N ARG A 194 15.31 -12.93 -4.15
CA ARG A 194 15.38 -14.04 -3.19
C ARG A 194 16.44 -15.04 -3.62
N PRO A 195 17.25 -15.58 -2.71
CA PRO A 195 18.15 -16.67 -3.05
C PRO A 195 17.32 -17.91 -3.41
N ARG A 196 17.75 -18.67 -4.43
CA ARG A 196 17.18 -19.99 -4.73
C ARG A 196 17.52 -20.99 -3.62
N GLU A 197 18.72 -20.85 -3.05
CA GLU A 197 19.18 -21.61 -1.90
C GLU A 197 19.92 -20.68 -0.93
N PRO A 198 19.61 -20.70 0.38
CA PRO A 198 20.30 -19.88 1.35
C PRO A 198 21.82 -20.08 1.32
N GLY A 199 22.57 -18.98 1.25
CA GLY A 199 24.05 -19.00 1.21
C GLY A 199 24.66 -19.28 -0.16
N LYS A 200 23.86 -19.52 -1.21
CA LYS A 200 24.34 -19.66 -2.60
C LYS A 200 24.10 -18.37 -3.40
N PRO A 201 24.92 -18.09 -4.43
CA PRO A 201 24.81 -16.86 -5.23
C PRO A 201 23.61 -16.85 -6.18
N ALA A 202 23.00 -18.00 -6.45
CA ALA A 202 21.86 -18.09 -7.35
C ALA A 202 20.62 -17.47 -6.71
N ALA A 203 20.01 -16.50 -7.41
CA ALA A 203 18.83 -15.77 -6.96
C ALA A 203 17.78 -15.66 -8.06
N TYR A 204 16.57 -15.25 -7.69
CA TYR A 204 15.47 -14.99 -8.60
C TYR A 204 14.67 -13.78 -8.13
N LEU A 205 13.91 -13.17 -9.05
CA LEU A 205 13.00 -12.07 -8.73
C LEU A 205 11.63 -12.65 -8.35
N ASN A 206 11.22 -12.42 -7.12
CA ASN A 206 9.93 -12.85 -6.58
C ASN A 206 8.92 -11.70 -6.65
N TYR A 207 7.75 -11.98 -7.20
CA TYR A 207 6.58 -11.10 -7.13
C TYR A 207 5.33 -11.92 -6.80
N LEU A 208 4.64 -11.59 -5.71
CA LEU A 208 3.47 -12.34 -5.23
C LEU A 208 3.74 -13.85 -5.02
N GLY A 209 4.98 -14.23 -4.73
CA GLY A 209 5.35 -15.64 -4.59
C GLY A 209 5.86 -16.32 -5.85
N PHE A 210 5.72 -15.68 -7.01
CA PHE A 210 6.11 -16.25 -8.29
C PHE A 210 7.50 -15.77 -8.71
N ASP A 211 8.29 -16.68 -9.29
CA ASP A 211 9.48 -16.34 -10.05
C ASP A 211 9.05 -15.61 -11.33
N VAL A 212 9.35 -14.31 -11.41
CA VAL A 212 8.96 -13.45 -12.54
C VAL A 212 9.49 -14.00 -13.86
N SER A 213 10.67 -14.63 -13.85
CA SER A 213 11.32 -15.14 -15.04
C SER A 213 10.85 -16.53 -15.46
N HIS A 214 10.48 -17.37 -14.49
CA HIS A 214 10.14 -18.77 -14.73
C HIS A 214 8.64 -19.04 -14.67
N ASP A 215 7.98 -18.64 -13.58
CA ASP A 215 6.59 -18.97 -13.31
C ASP A 215 5.63 -18.08 -14.11
N ILE A 216 5.92 -16.77 -14.18
CA ILE A 216 5.12 -15.83 -14.96
C ILE A 216 5.53 -15.85 -16.44
N GLY A 217 6.85 -15.94 -16.70
CA GLY A 217 7.40 -16.16 -18.03
C GLY A 217 7.33 -14.94 -18.94
N VAL A 218 6.88 -15.16 -20.19
CA VAL A 218 6.83 -14.15 -21.25
C VAL A 218 5.41 -13.90 -21.72
N ILE A 219 5.12 -12.64 -22.07
CA ILE A 219 3.86 -12.24 -22.70
C ILE A 219 4.18 -11.97 -24.17
N GLY A 220 3.80 -12.91 -25.04
CA GLY A 220 4.23 -12.90 -26.44
C GLY A 220 5.76 -13.00 -26.53
N GLY A 221 6.41 -11.97 -27.08
CA GLY A 221 7.87 -11.87 -27.18
C GLY A 221 8.53 -11.00 -26.10
N CYS A 222 7.81 -10.58 -25.07
CA CYS A 222 8.28 -9.63 -24.07
C CYS A 222 8.42 -10.28 -22.69
N HIS A 223 9.48 -9.90 -21.96
CA HIS A 223 9.64 -10.22 -20.54
C HIS A 223 8.96 -9.16 -19.67
N ILE A 224 8.51 -9.58 -18.49
CA ILE A 224 8.04 -8.66 -17.46
C ILE A 224 9.25 -7.96 -16.85
N GLY A 225 9.38 -6.67 -17.10
CA GLY A 225 10.39 -5.81 -16.48
C GLY A 225 9.85 -5.19 -15.20
N MET A 226 10.30 -5.69 -14.05
CA MET A 226 10.05 -5.07 -12.74
C MET A 226 11.38 -4.73 -12.07
N PRO A 227 11.51 -3.58 -11.41
CA PRO A 227 12.71 -3.27 -10.64
C PRO A 227 12.85 -4.27 -9.48
N GLY A 228 14.09 -4.69 -9.20
CA GLY A 228 14.40 -5.66 -8.16
C GLY A 228 15.07 -5.01 -6.95
N MET A 229 14.73 -5.46 -5.74
CA MET A 229 15.38 -5.05 -4.50
C MET A 229 15.60 -6.24 -3.56
N SER A 230 16.69 -6.24 -2.80
CA SER A 230 17.04 -7.25 -1.79
C SER A 230 16.71 -6.79 -0.37
#